data_AF-A0A966PT90-F1
#
_entry.id   AF-A0A966PT90-F1
#
_cell.length_a   1.000
_cell.length_b   1.000
_cell.length_c   1.000
_cell.angle_alpha   90.00
_cell.angle_beta   90.00
_cell.angle_gamma   90.00
#
_symmetry.space_group_name_H-M   'P 1'
#
loop_
_entity.id
_entity.type
_entity.pdbx_description
1 polymer ?
#
loop_
_entity_poly.entity_id
_entity_poly.type
_entity_poly.pdbx_seq_one_letter_code
_entity_poly.pdbx_strand_id
1 'polypeptide(L)'
;LPYLVMSQTVPLIALAPLVVSWGGKLEIGSFVWPRWLSASILGTFLAFFPIAVGTLRGLASAPAAAVELMDSYAASWKQTLFKLRFPAAVPFMVPAFKLGASGAVVGVVVAEISTGLKGGIGRLIIEYAREATGDPAKVFTAVFGAAALGITMSGLVALSDVLLMRNRPKETSA
;
A
#
# COMPACT_ATOMS: atom_id res chain seq x y z
N LEU A 1 -17.68 -0.56 1.89
CA LEU A 1 -17.25 0.63 1.11
C LEU A 1 -17.26 1.94 1.91
N PRO A 2 -18.36 2.37 2.58
CA PRO A 2 -18.39 3.68 3.26
C PRO A 2 -17.32 3.84 4.35
N TYR A 3 -17.07 2.79 5.16
CA TYR A 3 -16.00 2.80 6.17
C TYR A 3 -14.59 2.97 5.59
N LEU A 4 -14.31 2.40 4.40
CA LEU A 4 -13.02 2.56 3.72
C LEU A 4 -12.86 3.96 3.15
N VAL A 5 -13.94 4.58 2.69
CA VAL A 5 -13.90 5.97 2.23
C VAL A 5 -13.64 6.90 3.41
N MET A 6 -14.31 6.66 4.55
CA MET A 6 -14.08 7.42 5.78
C MET A 6 -12.64 7.30 6.30
N SER A 7 -11.94 6.18 6.09
CA SER A 7 -10.53 6.12 6.48
C SER A 7 -9.65 7.06 5.65
N GLN A 8 -9.96 7.28 4.37
CA GLN A 8 -9.17 8.16 3.49
C GLN A 8 -9.45 9.65 3.66
N THR A 9 -10.50 10.05 4.40
CA THR A 9 -10.79 11.46 4.65
C THR A 9 -9.91 12.04 5.76
N VAL A 10 -9.27 11.19 6.56
CA VAL A 10 -8.38 11.63 7.63
C VAL A 10 -7.08 12.20 7.01
N PRO A 11 -6.71 13.46 7.29
CA PRO A 11 -5.51 14.05 6.71
C PRO A 11 -4.26 13.34 7.23
N LEU A 12 -3.46 12.78 6.32
CA LEU A 12 -2.24 12.04 6.70
C LEU A 12 -1.25 12.91 7.50
N ILE A 13 -1.14 14.19 7.15
CA ILE A 13 -0.28 15.17 7.84
C ILE A 13 -0.69 15.32 9.31
N ALA A 14 -1.99 15.28 9.60
CA ALA A 14 -2.51 15.35 10.97
C ALA A 14 -2.33 14.03 11.74
N LEU A 15 -2.38 12.89 11.04
CA LEU A 15 -2.10 11.58 11.64
C LEU A 15 -0.63 11.38 12.01
N ALA A 16 0.29 11.97 11.23
CA ALA A 16 1.71 11.74 11.39
C ALA A 16 2.27 11.98 12.82
N PRO A 17 2.03 13.14 13.48
CA PRO A 17 2.49 13.35 14.84
C PRO A 17 1.82 12.42 15.87
N LEU A 18 0.56 12.02 15.64
CA LEU A 18 -0.15 11.09 16.53
C LEU A 18 0.53 9.71 16.51
N VAL A 19 0.87 9.20 15.33
CA VAL A 19 1.54 7.89 15.15
C VAL A 19 2.99 7.93 15.67
N VAL A 20 3.67 9.08 15.65
CA VAL A 20 4.97 9.22 16.31
C VAL A 20 4.84 9.23 17.83
N SER A 21 3.79 9.89 18.36
CA SER A 21 3.56 9.93 19.81
C SER A 21 3.33 8.54 20.42
N TRP A 22 2.83 7.58 19.63
CA TRP A 22 2.69 6.19 20.01
C TRP A 22 4.03 5.58 20.43
N GLY A 23 5.11 5.84 19.69
CA GLY A 23 6.43 5.29 20.02
C GLY A 23 7.03 5.78 21.33
N GLY A 24 6.54 6.90 21.87
CA GLY A 24 6.91 7.39 23.19
C GLY A 24 5.96 7.00 24.31
N LYS A 25 4.80 6.41 24.00
CA LYS A 25 3.73 6.07 24.96
C LYS A 25 3.46 4.57 25.07
N LEU A 26 3.70 3.82 24.00
CA LEU A 26 3.51 2.38 23.96
C LEU A 26 4.81 1.69 24.34
N GLU A 27 4.91 1.29 25.61
CA GLU A 27 5.95 0.38 26.08
C GLU A 27 5.46 -1.05 25.90
N ILE A 28 5.94 -1.73 24.85
CA ILE A 28 5.64 -3.16 24.60
C ILE A 28 6.85 -3.97 25.05
N GLY A 29 6.95 -4.23 26.35
CA GLY A 29 8.08 -4.96 26.93
C GLY A 29 9.43 -4.31 26.61
N SER A 30 10.37 -5.05 26.04
CA SER A 30 11.69 -4.55 25.62
C SER A 30 11.71 -3.96 24.19
N PHE A 31 10.57 -3.85 23.53
CA PHE A 31 10.51 -3.33 22.16
C PHE A 31 10.64 -1.82 22.14
N VAL A 32 11.74 -1.33 21.56
CA VAL A 32 11.96 0.10 21.34
C VAL A 32 11.32 0.50 20.02
N TRP A 33 10.36 1.42 20.06
CA TRP A 33 9.68 1.91 18.87
C TRP A 33 10.66 2.73 17.99
N PRO A 34 11.08 2.22 16.82
CA PRO A 34 11.97 2.97 15.97
C PRO A 34 11.21 4.07 15.25
N ARG A 35 11.83 5.23 15.04
CA ARG A 35 11.16 6.35 14.35
C ARG A 35 10.73 6.03 12.92
N TRP A 36 11.45 5.15 12.21
CA TRP A 36 11.08 4.72 10.87
C TRP A 36 9.78 3.89 10.87
N LEU A 37 9.44 3.21 11.97
CA LEU A 37 8.21 2.41 12.07
C LEU A 37 6.97 3.29 11.95
N SER A 38 6.97 4.48 12.55
CA SER A 38 5.87 5.44 12.40
C SER A 38 5.68 5.84 10.93
N ALA A 39 6.76 6.08 10.19
CA ALA A 39 6.68 6.38 8.76
C ALA A 39 6.16 5.17 7.96
N SER A 40 6.60 3.95 8.27
CA SER A 40 6.10 2.72 7.63
C SER A 40 4.60 2.49 7.89
N ILE A 41 4.10 2.78 9.08
CA ILE A 41 2.67 2.68 9.41
C ILE A 41 1.86 3.68 8.58
N LEU A 42 2.33 4.91 8.44
CA LEU A 42 1.68 5.94 7.62
C LEU A 42 1.72 5.62 6.12
N GLY A 43 2.82 5.03 5.65
CA GLY A 43 2.90 4.44 4.30
C GLY A 43 1.87 3.32 4.12
N THR A 44 1.78 2.41 5.09
CA THR A 44 0.82 1.30 5.07
C THR A 44 -0.61 1.80 5.05
N PHE A 45 -0.92 2.88 5.78
CA PHE A 45 -2.24 3.51 5.79
C PHE A 45 -2.65 3.99 4.39
N LEU A 46 -1.75 4.60 3.62
CA LEU A 46 -2.04 4.99 2.24
C LEU A 46 -2.13 3.80 1.29
N ALA A 47 -1.35 2.75 1.52
CA ALA A 47 -1.43 1.52 0.74
C ALA A 47 -2.72 0.73 0.99
N PHE A 48 -3.26 0.83 2.21
CA PHE A 48 -4.36 0.01 2.68
C PHE A 48 -5.63 0.17 1.83
N PHE A 49 -6.03 1.41 1.52
CA PHE A 49 -7.31 1.65 0.83
C PHE A 49 -7.40 0.99 -0.55
N PRO A 50 -6.49 1.24 -1.52
CA PRO A 50 -6.57 0.62 -2.83
C PRO A 50 -6.50 -0.91 -2.72
N ILE A 51 -5.62 -1.44 -1.86
CA ILE A 51 -5.46 -2.87 -1.61
C ILE A 51 -6.75 -3.49 -1.08
N ALA A 52 -7.36 -2.89 -0.06
CA ALA A 52 -8.59 -3.36 0.55
C ALA A 52 -9.75 -3.37 -0.46
N VAL A 53 -9.93 -2.28 -1.21
CA VAL A 53 -10.99 -2.17 -2.22
C VAL A 53 -10.78 -3.19 -3.34
N GLY A 54 -9.56 -3.30 -3.87
CA GLY A 54 -9.22 -4.26 -4.92
C GLY A 54 -9.43 -5.71 -4.48
N THR A 55 -9.03 -6.03 -3.25
CA THR A 55 -9.20 -7.37 -2.68
C THR A 55 -10.67 -7.70 -2.46
N LEU A 56 -11.47 -6.78 -1.89
CA LEU A 56 -12.91 -7.00 -1.69
C LEU A 56 -13.65 -7.18 -3.01
N ARG A 57 -13.32 -6.38 -4.03
CA ARG A 57 -13.87 -6.54 -5.38
C ARG A 57 -13.47 -7.88 -5.99
N GLY A 58 -12.22 -8.28 -5.86
CA GLY A 58 -11.73 -9.57 -6.35
C GLY A 58 -12.37 -10.77 -5.64
N LEU A 59 -12.57 -10.71 -4.32
CA LEU A 59 -13.25 -11.80 -3.60
C LEU A 59 -14.73 -11.94 -4.03
N ALA A 60 -15.33 -10.88 -4.56
CA ALA A 60 -16.68 -10.86 -5.11
C ALA A 60 -16.74 -11.16 -6.62
N SER A 61 -15.61 -11.33 -7.31
CA SER A 61 -15.57 -11.48 -8.77
C SER A 61 -15.75 -12.92 -9.27
N ALA A 62 -15.82 -13.91 -8.38
CA ALA A 62 -16.03 -15.30 -8.77
C ALA A 62 -17.40 -15.46 -9.46
N PRO A 63 -17.48 -16.16 -10.61
CA PRO A 63 -18.74 -16.39 -11.32
C PRO A 63 -19.77 -17.10 -10.42
N ALA A 64 -21.04 -16.71 -10.53
CA ALA A 64 -22.12 -17.29 -9.72
C ALA A 64 -22.19 -18.82 -9.87
N ALA A 65 -22.08 -19.34 -11.10
CA ALA A 65 -22.09 -20.78 -11.38
C ALA A 65 -20.95 -21.54 -10.66
N ALA A 66 -19.77 -20.94 -10.53
CA ALA A 66 -18.65 -21.57 -9.80
C ALA A 66 -18.91 -21.61 -8.29
N VAL A 67 -19.62 -20.61 -7.75
CA VAL A 67 -20.04 -20.59 -6.34
C VAL A 67 -21.14 -21.62 -6.08
N GLU A 68 -22.13 -21.72 -6.99
CA GLU A 68 -23.20 -22.73 -6.93
C GLU A 68 -22.65 -24.16 -7.02
N LEU A 69 -21.59 -24.39 -7.80
CA LEU A 69 -20.89 -25.68 -7.85
C LEU A 69 -20.24 -26.03 -6.50
N MET A 70 -19.59 -25.06 -5.86
CA MET A 70 -19.03 -25.26 -4.51
C MET A 70 -20.12 -25.59 -3.49
N ASP A 71 -21.27 -24.93 -3.59
CA ASP A 71 -22.43 -25.20 -2.72
C ASP A 71 -23.02 -26.61 -2.97
N SER A 72 -23.11 -27.02 -4.25
CA SER A 72 -23.54 -28.36 -4.65
C SER A 72 -22.62 -29.47 -4.11
N TYR A 73 -21.33 -29.18 -3.93
CA TYR A 73 -20.36 -30.07 -3.29
C TYR A 73 -20.33 -29.98 -1.76
N ALA A 74 -21.28 -29.26 -1.16
CA ALA A 74 -21.31 -28.97 0.28
C ALA A 74 -19.97 -28.41 0.80
N ALA A 75 -19.28 -27.60 -0.03
CA ALA A 75 -18.00 -27.03 0.33
C ALA A 75 -18.17 -25.98 1.44
N SER A 76 -17.34 -26.10 2.48
CA SER A 76 -17.31 -25.13 3.57
C SER A 76 -16.88 -23.74 3.10
N TRP A 77 -17.25 -22.69 3.85
CA TRP A 77 -16.85 -21.32 3.58
C TRP A 77 -15.33 -21.15 3.38
N LYS A 78 -14.51 -21.87 4.17
CA LYS A 78 -13.05 -21.83 4.04
C LYS A 78 -12.58 -22.43 2.70
N GLN A 79 -13.20 -23.54 2.26
CA GLN A 79 -12.88 -24.14 0.98
C GLN A 79 -13.29 -23.20 -0.16
N THR A 80 -14.48 -22.62 -0.12
CA THR A 80 -14.94 -21.64 -1.12
C THR A 80 -14.05 -20.40 -1.13
N LEU A 81 -13.59 -19.93 0.03
CA LEU A 81 -12.66 -18.81 0.11
C LEU A 81 -11.31 -19.15 -0.52
N PHE A 82 -10.63 -20.19 -0.06
CA PHE A 82 -9.25 -20.46 -0.49
C PHE A 82 -9.14 -21.15 -1.85
N LYS A 83 -10.15 -21.92 -2.28
CA LYS A 83 -10.11 -22.65 -3.56
C LYS A 83 -10.77 -21.91 -4.72
N LEU A 84 -11.72 -21.01 -4.45
CA LEU A 84 -12.45 -20.29 -5.51
C LEU A 84 -12.24 -18.77 -5.41
N ARG A 85 -12.68 -18.13 -4.33
CA ARG A 85 -12.75 -16.66 -4.24
C ARG A 85 -11.36 -16.01 -4.19
N PHE A 86 -10.43 -16.56 -3.41
CA PHE A 86 -9.08 -16.01 -3.28
C PHE A 86 -8.27 -16.15 -4.57
N PRO A 87 -8.24 -17.32 -5.25
CA PRO A 87 -7.65 -17.42 -6.57
C PRO A 87 -8.29 -16.47 -7.59
N ALA A 88 -9.62 -16.34 -7.61
CA ALA A 88 -10.33 -15.41 -8.50
C ALA A 88 -10.02 -13.93 -8.20
N ALA A 89 -9.67 -13.60 -6.95
CA ALA A 89 -9.36 -12.24 -6.53
C ALA A 89 -7.97 -11.75 -6.96
N VAL A 90 -7.00 -12.65 -7.17
CA VAL A 90 -5.59 -12.27 -7.42
C VAL A 90 -5.44 -11.28 -8.59
N PRO A 91 -6.10 -11.43 -9.76
CA PRO A 91 -6.02 -10.45 -10.85
C PRO A 91 -6.49 -9.04 -10.47
N PHE A 92 -7.35 -8.92 -9.46
CA PHE A 92 -7.83 -7.64 -8.93
C PHE A 92 -6.90 -7.09 -7.83
N MET A 93 -6.26 -7.98 -7.06
CA MET A 93 -5.34 -7.60 -5.99
C MET A 93 -4.04 -7.00 -6.54
N VAL A 94 -3.56 -7.48 -7.69
CA VAL A 94 -2.30 -7.02 -8.31
C VAL A 94 -2.30 -5.54 -8.68
N PRO A 95 -3.24 -5.02 -9.49
CA PRO A 95 -3.27 -3.58 -9.80
C PRO A 95 -3.47 -2.76 -8.52
N ALA A 96 -4.22 -3.28 -7.55
CA ALA A 96 -4.40 -2.65 -6.25
C ALA A 96 -3.11 -2.59 -5.42
N PHE A 97 -2.29 -3.64 -5.44
CA PHE A 97 -0.96 -3.65 -4.81
C PHE A 97 0.01 -2.69 -5.50
N LYS A 98 -0.04 -2.54 -6.82
CA LYS A 98 0.80 -1.56 -7.54
C LYS A 98 0.46 -0.13 -7.10
N LEU A 99 -0.84 0.19 -7.06
CA LEU A 99 -1.32 1.48 -6.55
C LEU A 99 -0.95 1.68 -5.08
N GLY A 100 -1.12 0.64 -4.27
CA GLY A 100 -0.77 0.66 -2.85
C GLY A 100 0.73 0.85 -2.61
N ALA A 101 1.60 0.22 -3.40
CA ALA A 101 3.05 0.37 -3.30
C ALA A 101 3.52 1.79 -3.63
N SER A 102 2.99 2.39 -4.71
CA SER A 102 3.21 3.81 -5.01
C SER A 102 2.71 4.70 -3.88
N GLY A 103 1.48 4.45 -3.40
CA GLY A 103 0.87 5.19 -2.29
C GLY A 103 1.66 5.08 -0.98
N ALA A 104 2.28 3.93 -0.70
CA ALA A 104 3.11 3.73 0.48
C ALA A 104 4.34 4.65 0.48
N VAL A 105 5.00 4.82 -0.67
CA VAL A 105 6.13 5.73 -0.83
C VAL A 105 5.70 7.15 -0.55
N VAL A 106 4.57 7.58 -1.12
CA VAL A 106 4.00 8.90 -0.84
C VAL A 106 3.72 9.06 0.66
N GLY A 107 3.12 8.06 1.30
CA GLY A 107 2.82 8.11 2.73
C GLY A 107 4.05 8.20 3.62
N VAL A 108 5.12 7.48 3.28
CA VAL A 108 6.42 7.58 3.98
C VAL A 108 7.03 8.96 3.78
N VAL A 109 7.08 9.48 2.56
CA VAL A 109 7.64 10.81 2.28
C VAL A 109 6.88 11.91 3.04
N VAL A 110 5.54 11.85 3.04
CA VAL A 110 4.72 12.80 3.81
C VAL A 110 4.98 12.65 5.31
N ALA A 111 5.08 11.42 5.82
CA ALA A 111 5.42 11.18 7.22
C ALA A 111 6.79 11.76 7.59
N GLU A 112 7.81 11.56 6.76
CA GLU A 112 9.16 12.10 6.97
C GLU A 112 9.15 13.63 7.05
N ILE A 113 8.37 14.28 6.18
CA ILE A 113 8.16 15.73 6.16
C ILE A 113 7.47 16.19 7.44
N SER A 114 6.31 15.60 7.78
CA SER A 114 5.48 16.05 8.89
C SER A 114 6.08 15.77 10.27
N THR A 115 6.82 14.68 10.41
CA THR A 115 7.38 14.25 11.70
C THR A 115 8.77 14.80 11.96
N GLY A 116 9.42 15.33 10.94
CA GLY A 116 10.82 15.71 11.06
C GLY A 116 11.71 14.48 11.30
N LEU A 117 11.48 13.37 10.59
CA LEU A 117 12.44 12.27 10.51
C LEU A 117 13.71 12.71 9.75
N LYS A 118 14.89 12.43 10.27
CA LYS A 118 16.18 12.76 9.60
C LYS A 118 16.60 11.61 8.67
N GLY A 119 17.27 11.93 7.57
CA GLY A 119 17.87 10.95 6.65
C GLY A 119 16.92 10.37 5.59
N GLY A 120 15.68 10.84 5.52
CA GLY A 120 14.69 10.42 4.54
C GLY A 120 14.62 11.32 3.30
N ILE A 121 14.05 10.82 2.20
CA ILE A 121 13.84 11.59 0.97
C ILE A 121 12.91 12.78 1.25
N GLY A 122 11.89 12.62 2.10
CA GLY A 122 11.02 13.71 2.53
C GLY A 122 11.77 14.83 3.25
N ARG A 123 12.83 14.49 4.02
CA ARG A 123 13.70 15.51 4.63
C ARG A 123 14.49 16.28 3.58
N LEU A 124 15.08 15.58 2.61
CA LEU A 124 15.85 16.19 1.53
C LEU A 124 15.00 17.18 0.73
N ILE A 125 13.72 16.86 0.48
CA ILE A 125 12.79 17.77 -0.19
C ILE A 125 12.67 19.10 0.57
N ILE A 126 12.52 19.06 1.89
CA ILE A 126 12.39 20.27 2.72
C ILE A 126 13.70 21.05 2.81
N GLU A 127 14.83 20.36 2.95
CA GLU A 127 16.15 20.99 3.00
C GLU A 127 16.47 21.70 1.68
N TYR A 128 16.29 21.03 0.55
CA TYR A 128 16.51 21.63 -0.76
C TYR A 128 15.48 22.73 -1.07
N ALA A 129 14.24 22.63 -0.59
CA ALA A 129 13.24 23.67 -0.77
C ALA A 129 13.66 25.00 -0.13
N ARG A 130 14.44 24.97 0.96
CA ARG A 130 14.99 26.17 1.59
C ARG A 130 16.13 26.80 0.78
N GLU A 131 16.85 26.00 -0.01
CA GLU A 131 17.95 26.45 -0.88
C GLU A 131 17.47 26.84 -2.30
N ALA A 132 16.17 26.70 -2.58
CA ALA A 132 15.61 26.87 -3.92
C ALA A 132 15.85 28.25 -4.55
N THR A 133 16.07 29.29 -3.73
CA THR A 133 16.40 30.64 -4.21
C THR A 133 17.79 30.71 -4.85
N GLY A 134 18.74 29.90 -4.39
CA GLY A 134 20.11 29.86 -4.92
C GLY A 134 20.34 28.76 -5.95
N ASP A 135 19.65 27.62 -5.81
CA ASP A 135 19.74 26.50 -6.74
C ASP A 135 18.41 25.73 -6.79
N PRO A 136 17.46 26.14 -7.64
CA PRO A 136 16.16 25.49 -7.73
C PRO A 136 16.25 24.05 -8.26
N ALA A 137 17.33 23.66 -8.94
CA ALA A 137 17.49 22.31 -9.50
C ALA A 137 17.61 21.23 -8.40
N LYS A 138 18.09 21.60 -7.21
CA LYS A 138 18.21 20.66 -6.08
C LYS A 138 16.87 20.09 -5.64
N VAL A 139 15.83 20.93 -5.55
CA VAL A 139 14.49 20.49 -5.14
C VAL A 139 13.95 19.44 -6.10
N PHE A 140 14.07 19.70 -7.40
CA PHE A 140 13.62 18.77 -8.44
C PHE A 140 14.37 17.44 -8.35
N THR A 141 15.66 17.44 -7.98
CA THR A 141 16.44 16.21 -7.79
C THR A 141 15.83 15.31 -6.71
N ALA A 142 15.45 15.86 -5.56
CA ALA A 142 14.80 15.09 -4.50
C ALA A 142 13.39 14.60 -4.90
N VAL A 143 12.63 15.43 -5.61
CA VAL A 143 11.30 15.07 -6.12
C VAL A 143 11.37 13.95 -7.15
N PHE A 144 12.27 14.04 -8.13
CA PHE A 144 12.49 12.98 -9.11
C PHE A 144 13.02 11.70 -8.47
N GLY A 145 13.87 11.81 -7.44
CA GLY A 145 14.31 10.66 -6.63
C GLY A 145 13.13 9.96 -5.95
N ALA A 146 12.22 10.71 -5.32
CA ALA A 146 11.00 10.16 -4.73
C ALA A 146 10.10 9.48 -5.77
N ALA A 147 9.91 10.12 -6.93
CA ALA A 147 9.13 9.57 -8.03
C ALA A 147 9.74 8.28 -8.57
N ALA A 148 11.06 8.24 -8.78
CA ALA A 148 11.78 7.05 -9.20
C ALA A 148 11.57 5.90 -8.20
N LEU A 149 11.68 6.16 -6.88
CA LEU A 149 11.46 5.15 -5.86
C LEU A 149 10.02 4.59 -5.87
N GLY A 150 9.03 5.45 -6.07
CA GLY A 150 7.62 5.04 -6.24
C GLY A 150 7.39 4.15 -7.47
N ILE A 151 8.00 4.53 -8.61
CA ILE A 151 7.97 3.74 -9.85
C ILE A 151 8.66 2.39 -9.64
N THR A 152 9.84 2.38 -9.02
CA THR A 152 10.59 1.15 -8.71
C THR A 152 9.76 0.21 -7.84
N MET A 153 9.14 0.71 -6.76
CA MET A 153 8.30 -0.13 -5.89
C MET A 153 7.09 -0.71 -6.63
N SER A 154 6.42 0.10 -7.45
CA SER A 154 5.30 -0.35 -8.28
C SER A 154 5.75 -1.39 -9.32
N GLY A 155 6.94 -1.19 -9.89
CA GLY A 155 7.59 -2.11 -10.82
C GLY A 155 7.96 -3.45 -10.18
N LEU A 156 8.46 -3.44 -8.93
CA LEU A 156 8.77 -4.66 -8.17
C LEU A 156 7.52 -5.48 -7.90
N VAL A 157 6.39 -4.84 -7.57
CA VAL A 157 5.10 -5.53 -7.44
C VAL A 157 4.66 -6.13 -8.77
N ALA A 158 4.81 -5.40 -9.88
CA ALA A 158 4.49 -5.92 -11.20
C ALA A 158 5.36 -7.12 -11.60
N LEU A 159 6.65 -7.08 -11.27
CA LEU A 159 7.57 -8.19 -11.55
C LEU A 159 7.21 -9.43 -10.72
N SER A 160 6.91 -9.22 -9.44
CA SER A 160 6.48 -10.29 -8.52
C SER A 160 5.21 -10.96 -9.02
N ASP A 161 4.26 -10.18 -9.55
CA ASP A 161 3.05 -10.70 -10.16
C ASP A 161 3.32 -11.54 -11.41
N VAL A 162 4.13 -11.04 -12.36
CA VAL A 162 4.47 -11.79 -13.57
C VAL A 162 5.11 -13.13 -13.24
N LEU A 163 5.97 -13.17 -12.22
CA LEU A 163 6.60 -14.40 -11.73
C LEU A 163 5.57 -15.38 -11.15
N LEU A 164 4.62 -14.89 -10.35
CA LEU A 164 3.59 -15.72 -9.69
C LEU A 164 2.50 -16.19 -10.65
N MET A 165 2.12 -15.37 -11.63
CA MET A 165 1.05 -15.67 -12.59
C MET A 165 1.51 -16.46 -13.81
N ARG A 166 2.83 -16.62 -14.02
CA ARG A 166 3.41 -17.37 -15.16
C ARG A 166 2.82 -18.77 -15.35
N ASN A 167 2.38 -19.41 -14.28
CA ASN A 167 1.87 -20.78 -14.28
C ASN A 167 0.34 -20.88 -14.17
N ARG A 168 -0.41 -19.77 -14.21
CA ARG A 168 -1.87 -19.84 -14.14
C ARG A 168 -2.46 -20.27 -15.49
N PRO A 169 -3.36 -21.27 -15.53
CA PRO A 169 -4.11 -21.58 -16.73
C PRO A 169 -4.86 -20.31 -17.16
N LYS A 170 -4.62 -19.85 -18.38
CA LYS A 170 -5.46 -18.82 -18.99
C LYS A 170 -6.78 -19.49 -19.29
N GLU A 171 -7.83 -19.18 -18.54
CA GLU A 171 -9.16 -19.59 -18.95
C GLU A 171 -9.46 -18.88 -20.26
N THR A 172 -9.48 -19.66 -21.35
CA THR A 172 -9.92 -19.22 -22.66
C THR A 172 -11.35 -18.72 -22.49
N SER A 173 -11.55 -17.41 -22.57
CA SER A 173 -12.87 -16.83 -22.66
C SER A 173 -13.50 -17.37 -23.95
N ALA A 174 -14.42 -18.32 -23.79
CA ALA A 174 -15.35 -18.73 -24.83
C ALA A 174 -16.50 -17.73 -24.90
#